data_AF-A0A535R7S1-F1
#
_entry.id   AF-A0A535R7S1-F1
#
_cell.length_a   1.000
_cell.length_b   1.000
_cell.length_c   1.000
_cell.angle_alpha   90.00
_cell.angle_beta   90.00
_cell.angle_gamma   90.00
#
_symmetry.space_group_name_H-M   'P 1'
#
loop_
_entity.id
_entity.type
_entity.pdbx_description
1 polymer ?
#
loop_
_entity_poly.entity_id
_entity_poly.type
_entity_poly.pdbx_seq_one_letter_code
_entity_poly.pdbx_strand_id
1 'polypeptide(L)'
;MVFLSEFLGAEVVDVEQRRVGRVRDVTATVIEPYPVVTGIVVSRRRGEVVPWSQVRTFAAREVALRQNAESTSRVAANEADVWLGRDVLDKQVIDTDGRRVVRVNDLQLVESGGKMMLVGADIGVRGLLRRLGVESLGKGLVRLFRRDLPMVLVSWDVVQPLQGEGGPDAVRLRISGKRISKLHPADLADIVEELSAKERRAIFAQLSDEVAADTLEELEPEDQRSVIENMDAERASEILEEMGPDEAADLLADLSEERARQ
;
A
#
# COMPACT_ATOMS: atom_id res chain seq x y z
N MET A 1 -7.71 3.35 14.02
CA MET A 1 -7.21 3.12 12.65
C MET A 1 -8.26 2.33 11.90
N VAL A 2 -8.53 2.69 10.65
CA VAL A 2 -9.58 2.06 9.82
C VAL A 2 -9.09 1.99 8.39
N PHE A 3 -9.41 0.92 7.66
CA PHE A 3 -9.16 0.83 6.23
C PHE A 3 -10.32 1.37 5.39
N LEU A 4 -10.03 1.96 4.23
CA LEU A 4 -11.07 2.45 3.31
C LEU A 4 -12.02 1.33 2.90
N SER A 5 -11.53 0.11 2.67
CA SER A 5 -12.37 -1.04 2.32
C SER A 5 -13.44 -1.37 3.39
N GLU A 6 -13.21 -1.00 4.66
CA GLU A 6 -14.20 -1.15 5.73
C GLU A 6 -15.29 -0.08 5.67
N PHE A 7 -14.94 1.14 5.24
CA PHE A 7 -15.90 2.22 4.99
C PHE A 7 -16.79 1.92 3.79
N LEU A 8 -16.22 1.39 2.71
CA LEU A 8 -16.98 1.13 1.48
C LEU A 8 -18.10 0.10 1.73
N GLY A 9 -19.33 0.48 1.36
CA GLY A 9 -20.53 -0.32 1.55
C GLY A 9 -21.10 -0.30 2.98
N ALA A 10 -20.45 0.38 3.93
CA ALA A 10 -20.95 0.60 5.28
C ALA A 10 -22.33 1.26 5.26
N GLU A 11 -23.18 0.89 6.22
CA GLU A 11 -24.49 1.52 6.34
C GLU A 11 -24.35 2.92 6.93
N VAL A 12 -25.10 3.88 6.40
CA VAL A 12 -25.16 5.24 6.93
C VAL A 12 -26.49 5.38 7.64
N VAL A 13 -26.45 5.71 8.92
CA VAL A 13 -27.63 5.91 9.77
C VAL A 13 -27.61 7.30 10.38
N ASP A 14 -28.78 7.85 10.65
CA ASP A 14 -28.91 9.12 11.33
C ASP A 14 -28.92 8.97 12.87
N VAL A 15 -29.10 10.08 13.58
CA VAL A 15 -29.11 10.08 15.07
C VAL A 15 -30.30 9.29 15.66
N GLU A 16 -31.37 9.07 14.89
CA GLU A 16 -32.54 8.25 15.23
C GLU A 16 -32.40 6.80 14.76
N GLN A 17 -31.21 6.39 14.28
CA GLN A 17 -30.94 5.06 13.71
C GLN A 17 -31.76 4.75 12.45
N ARG A 18 -32.28 5.77 11.76
CA ARG A 18 -32.91 5.61 10.46
C ARG A 18 -31.84 5.48 9.38
N ARG A 19 -32.04 4.52 8.48
CA ARG A 19 -31.12 4.25 7.37
C ARG A 19 -31.16 5.38 6.34
N VAL A 20 -30.03 6.06 6.16
CA VAL A 20 -29.81 7.13 5.18
C VAL A 20 -29.29 6.58 3.85
N GLY A 21 -28.51 5.50 3.88
CA GLY A 21 -27.97 4.87 2.68
C GLY A 21 -26.77 3.98 2.94
N ARG A 22 -25.88 3.88 1.95
CA ARG A 22 -24.57 3.21 2.08
C ARG A 22 -23.47 4.11 1.54
N VAL A 23 -22.29 4.01 2.15
CA VAL A 23 -21.07 4.68 1.69
C VAL A 23 -20.66 4.08 0.34
N ARG A 24 -20.55 4.93 -0.67
CA ARG A 24 -20.05 4.57 -2.01
C ARG A 24 -18.61 4.96 -2.23
N ASP A 25 -18.19 6.07 -1.65
CA ASP A 25 -16.84 6.59 -1.75
C ASP A 25 -16.56 7.56 -0.59
N VAL A 26 -15.31 7.98 -0.44
CA VAL A 26 -14.83 8.94 0.54
C VAL A 26 -14.00 9.99 -0.19
N THR A 27 -14.27 11.27 0.04
CA THR A 27 -13.53 12.37 -0.58
C THR A 27 -12.49 12.92 0.40
N ALA A 28 -11.33 13.31 -0.10
CA ALA A 28 -10.28 13.94 0.69
C ALA A 28 -9.63 15.11 -0.06
N THR A 29 -9.33 16.18 0.68
CA THR A 29 -8.54 17.30 0.17
C THR A 29 -7.07 17.00 0.42
N VAL A 30 -6.22 17.20 -0.59
CA VAL A 30 -4.78 17.01 -0.45
C VAL A 30 -4.19 18.27 0.18
N ILE A 31 -4.01 18.24 1.50
CA ILE A 31 -3.33 19.28 2.27
C ILE A 31 -2.08 18.63 2.88
N GLU A 32 -0.93 19.26 2.77
CA GLU A 32 0.30 18.73 3.37
C GLU A 32 0.23 18.77 4.91
N PRO A 33 0.74 17.74 5.63
CA PRO A 33 1.43 16.56 5.09
C PRO A 33 0.51 15.35 4.78
N TYR A 34 -0.76 15.38 5.19
CA TYR A 34 -1.70 14.26 5.02
C TYR A 34 -3.06 14.74 4.51
N PRO A 35 -3.64 14.13 3.46
CA PRO A 35 -4.97 14.46 2.99
C PRO A 35 -5.97 14.26 4.10
N VAL A 36 -6.88 15.23 4.17
CA VAL A 36 -7.94 15.23 5.16
C VAL A 36 -9.23 14.85 4.47
N VAL A 37 -9.93 13.86 5.00
CA VAL A 37 -11.25 13.46 4.52
C VAL A 37 -12.21 14.63 4.67
N THR A 38 -12.80 15.03 3.55
CA THR A 38 -13.78 16.12 3.47
C THR A 38 -15.20 15.60 3.65
N GLY A 39 -15.47 14.35 3.28
CA GLY A 39 -16.78 13.74 3.48
C GLY A 39 -16.93 12.34 2.88
N ILE A 40 -18.15 11.83 2.98
CA ILE A 40 -18.56 10.53 2.47
C ILE A 40 -19.61 10.68 1.37
N VAL A 41 -19.52 9.85 0.33
CA VAL A 41 -20.50 9.82 -0.76
C VAL A 41 -21.57 8.79 -0.40
N VAL A 42 -22.81 9.23 -0.17
CA VAL A 42 -23.93 8.36 0.25
C VAL A 42 -24.94 8.22 -0.88
N SER A 43 -25.30 6.99 -1.25
CA SER A 43 -26.14 6.68 -2.42
C SER A 43 -27.48 7.44 -2.54
N ARG A 44 -27.71 8.10 -3.69
CA ARG A 44 -28.87 8.00 -4.64
C ARG A 44 -28.73 8.98 -5.82
N ARG A 45 -27.92 10.04 -5.71
CA ARG A 45 -27.48 10.91 -6.81
C ARG A 45 -25.95 10.93 -6.88
N ARG A 46 -25.38 10.93 -8.09
CA ARG A 46 -23.92 11.01 -8.28
C ARG A 46 -23.45 12.43 -7.89
N GLY A 47 -22.30 12.54 -7.22
CA GLY A 47 -21.65 13.83 -6.96
C GLY A 47 -22.04 14.56 -5.68
N GLU A 48 -22.94 14.01 -4.85
CA GLU A 48 -23.29 14.58 -3.55
C GLU A 48 -22.48 13.95 -2.42
N VAL A 49 -21.91 14.80 -1.58
CA VAL A 49 -21.06 14.44 -0.43
C VAL A 49 -21.77 14.87 0.85
N VAL A 50 -21.77 14.00 1.85
CA VAL A 50 -22.09 14.35 3.24
C VAL A 50 -20.77 14.76 3.91
N PRO A 51 -20.60 16.03 4.30
CA PRO A 51 -19.39 16.51 4.97
C PRO A 51 -18.98 15.65 6.16
N TRP A 52 -17.68 15.42 6.34
CA TRP A 52 -17.14 14.64 7.45
C TRP A 52 -17.51 15.24 8.81
N SER A 53 -17.67 16.56 8.88
CA SER A 53 -18.14 17.26 10.09
C SER A 53 -19.53 16.78 10.57
N GLN A 54 -20.36 16.22 9.69
CA GLN A 54 -21.66 15.64 10.04
C GLN A 54 -21.57 14.18 10.47
N VAL A 55 -20.41 13.53 10.30
CA VAL A 55 -20.15 12.19 10.81
C VAL A 55 -19.83 12.27 12.29
N ARG A 56 -20.50 11.42 13.08
CA ARG A 56 -20.29 11.30 14.52
C ARG A 56 -19.23 10.26 14.84
N THR A 57 -19.34 9.09 14.23
CA THR A 57 -18.45 7.95 14.46
C THR A 57 -18.60 6.93 13.33
N PHE A 58 -17.58 6.09 13.18
CA PHE A 58 -17.62 4.87 12.38
C PHE A 58 -17.24 3.69 13.28
N ALA A 59 -18.13 2.70 13.37
CA ALA A 59 -17.91 1.48 14.11
C ALA A 59 -18.72 0.33 13.50
N ALA A 60 -18.20 -0.90 13.56
CA ALA A 60 -18.92 -2.11 13.13
C ALA A 60 -19.53 -2.01 11.70
N ARG A 61 -18.82 -1.36 10.75
CA ARG A 61 -19.30 -1.10 9.38
C ARG A 61 -20.58 -0.26 9.29
N GLU A 62 -20.80 0.59 10.30
CA GLU A 62 -21.85 1.60 10.35
C GLU A 62 -21.23 2.99 10.52
N VAL A 63 -21.70 3.95 9.72
CA VAL A 63 -21.42 5.37 9.85
C VAL A 63 -22.63 6.04 10.47
N ALA A 64 -22.46 6.56 11.68
CA ALA A 64 -23.50 7.31 12.37
C ALA A 64 -23.35 8.81 12.10
N LEU A 65 -24.42 9.47 11.65
CA LEU A 65 -24.47 10.92 11.49
C LEU A 65 -24.84 11.62 12.80
N ARG A 66 -24.44 12.88 12.92
CA ARG A 66 -24.77 13.75 14.06
C ARG A 66 -26.20 14.28 14.02
N GLN A 67 -26.81 14.27 12.82
CA GLN A 67 -28.08 14.91 12.53
C GLN A 67 -29.07 13.89 11.99
N ASN A 68 -30.35 14.25 11.96
CA ASN A 68 -31.39 13.46 11.28
C ASN A 68 -31.20 13.45 9.76
N ALA A 69 -31.73 12.42 9.10
CA ALA A 69 -31.61 12.25 7.64
C ALA A 69 -32.13 13.47 6.84
N GLU A 70 -33.20 14.10 7.34
CA GLU A 70 -33.84 15.28 6.73
C GLU A 70 -33.01 16.56 6.90
N SER A 71 -32.25 16.66 7.98
CA SER A 71 -31.38 17.81 8.28
C SER A 71 -29.95 17.61 7.78
N THR A 72 -29.63 16.43 7.26
CA THR A 72 -28.31 16.11 6.73
C THR A 72 -28.10 16.88 5.44
N SER A 73 -27.18 17.86 5.47
CA SER A 73 -26.86 18.62 4.26
C SER A 73 -25.95 17.82 3.35
N ARG A 74 -26.22 17.92 2.05
CA ARG A 74 -25.46 17.28 0.98
C ARG A 74 -24.91 18.38 0.10
N VAL A 75 -23.60 18.39 -0.09
CA VAL A 75 -22.92 19.39 -0.91
C VAL A 75 -22.41 18.73 -2.18
N ALA A 76 -22.24 19.50 -3.24
CA ALA A 76 -21.52 19.01 -4.41
C ALA A 76 -20.07 18.66 -4.00
N ALA A 77 -19.54 17.58 -4.55
CA ALA A 77 -18.13 17.25 -4.38
C ALA A 77 -17.27 18.41 -4.92
N ASN A 78 -16.25 18.79 -4.17
CA ASN A 78 -15.25 19.75 -4.64
C ASN A 78 -14.43 19.11 -5.77
N GLU A 79 -14.21 19.83 -6.87
CA GLU A 79 -13.45 19.33 -8.02
C GLU A 79 -11.97 19.08 -7.68
N ALA A 80 -11.44 19.81 -6.69
CA ALA A 80 -10.08 19.62 -6.19
C ALA A 80 -9.94 18.43 -5.22
N ASP A 81 -11.06 17.87 -4.73
CA ASP A 81 -11.01 16.73 -3.82
C ASP A 81 -10.74 15.44 -4.59
N VAL A 82 -9.88 14.60 -4.01
CA VAL A 82 -9.58 13.26 -4.51
C VAL A 82 -10.62 12.29 -3.94
N TRP A 83 -11.17 11.42 -4.79
CA TRP A 83 -12.09 10.37 -4.39
C TRP A 83 -11.27 9.12 -4.07
N LEU A 84 -11.18 8.75 -2.80
CA LEU A 84 -10.23 7.73 -2.37
C LEU A 84 -10.53 6.35 -2.98
N GLY A 85 -11.80 5.99 -3.18
CA GLY A 85 -12.20 4.76 -3.85
C GLY A 85 -12.04 4.84 -5.37
N ARG A 86 -12.51 5.92 -6.00
CA ARG A 86 -12.48 6.09 -7.46
C ARG A 86 -11.09 6.39 -8.03
N ASP A 87 -10.30 7.21 -7.34
CA ASP A 87 -9.08 7.85 -7.85
C ASP A 87 -7.79 7.28 -7.26
N VAL A 88 -7.86 6.50 -6.18
CA VAL A 88 -6.65 6.02 -5.47
C VAL A 88 -6.69 4.52 -5.28
N LEU A 89 -7.75 3.97 -4.68
CA LEU A 89 -7.92 2.54 -4.52
C LEU A 89 -7.87 1.87 -5.90
N ASP A 90 -7.26 0.68 -5.96
CA ASP A 90 -7.14 -0.09 -7.19
C ASP A 90 -6.35 0.59 -8.32
N LYS A 91 -5.74 1.76 -8.06
CA LYS A 91 -4.86 2.43 -9.00
C LYS A 91 -3.44 1.92 -8.90
N GLN A 92 -2.74 2.11 -10.01
CA GLN A 92 -1.33 1.84 -10.11
C GLN A 92 -0.52 3.05 -9.62
N VAL A 93 0.40 2.79 -8.71
CA VAL A 93 1.39 3.74 -8.20
C VAL A 93 2.71 3.43 -8.90
N ILE A 94 3.33 4.48 -9.46
CA ILE A 94 4.55 4.35 -10.26
C ILE A 94 5.71 4.99 -9.50
N ASP A 95 6.88 4.36 -9.48
CA ASP A 95 8.09 5.00 -8.94
C ASP A 95 8.47 6.24 -9.78
N THR A 96 9.11 7.23 -9.16
CA THR A 96 9.68 8.44 -9.74
C THR A 96 10.53 8.24 -10.98
N ASP A 97 11.16 7.07 -11.13
CA ASP A 97 11.99 6.70 -12.27
C ASP A 97 11.23 5.88 -13.34
N GLY A 98 9.92 5.67 -13.16
CA GLY A 98 9.04 4.97 -14.11
C GLY A 98 9.21 3.45 -14.14
N ARG A 99 9.99 2.88 -13.19
CA ARG A 99 10.48 1.49 -13.26
C ARG A 99 9.57 0.47 -12.57
N ARG A 100 8.75 0.88 -11.62
CA ARG A 100 7.87 -0.03 -10.85
C ARG A 100 6.43 0.45 -10.91
N VAL A 101 5.49 -0.49 -11.08
CA VAL A 101 4.05 -0.24 -11.09
C VAL A 101 3.41 -1.19 -10.06
N VAL A 102 2.98 -0.67 -8.90
CA VAL A 102 2.29 -1.45 -7.86
C VAL A 102 0.84 -0.99 -7.70
N ARG A 103 -0.08 -1.88 -7.32
CA ARG A 103 -1.49 -1.53 -7.14
C ARG A 103 -1.76 -1.16 -5.68
N VAL A 104 -2.53 -0.10 -5.45
CA VAL A 104 -3.09 0.20 -4.13
C VAL A 104 -4.20 -0.80 -3.82
N ASN A 105 -3.98 -1.66 -2.83
CA ASN A 105 -4.94 -2.66 -2.39
C ASN A 105 -5.89 -2.12 -1.32
N ASP A 106 -5.41 -1.21 -0.48
CA ASP A 106 -6.23 -0.52 0.52
C ASP A 106 -5.62 0.82 0.95
N LEU A 107 -6.39 1.61 1.69
CA LEU A 107 -5.96 2.91 2.22
C LEU A 107 -6.21 2.97 3.71
N GLN A 108 -5.21 3.44 4.46
CA GLN A 108 -5.25 3.51 5.91
C GLN A 108 -5.62 4.92 6.37
N LEU A 109 -6.71 5.00 7.13
CA LEU A 109 -7.26 6.23 7.67
C LEU A 109 -7.12 6.27 9.20
N VAL A 110 -6.77 7.43 9.74
CA VAL A 110 -6.67 7.69 11.18
C VAL A 110 -7.48 8.91 11.55
N GLU A 111 -8.29 8.77 12.60
CA GLU A 111 -9.00 9.89 13.21
C GLU A 111 -8.12 10.54 14.27
N SER A 112 -7.89 11.85 14.15
CA SER A 112 -7.18 12.66 15.14
C SER A 112 -7.76 14.07 15.19
N GLY A 113 -8.05 14.58 16.38
CA GLY A 113 -8.61 15.92 16.57
C GLY A 113 -9.94 16.15 15.85
N GLY A 114 -10.78 15.11 15.70
CA GLY A 114 -12.07 15.19 14.99
C GLY A 114 -11.96 15.24 13.46
N LYS A 115 -10.74 15.08 12.92
CA LYS A 115 -10.49 14.96 11.49
C LYS A 115 -10.07 13.54 11.17
N MET A 116 -10.51 13.03 10.03
CA MET A 116 -10.03 11.76 9.49
C MET A 116 -8.97 12.05 8.43
N MET A 117 -7.81 11.42 8.56
CA MET A 117 -6.64 11.68 7.71
C MET A 117 -6.20 10.40 7.03
N LEU A 118 -5.77 10.52 5.77
CA LEU A 118 -5.14 9.45 5.04
C LEU A 118 -3.66 9.39 5.37
N VAL A 119 -3.26 8.35 6.09
CA VAL A 119 -1.88 8.22 6.61
C VAL A 119 -1.05 7.23 5.83
N GLY A 120 -1.66 6.31 5.08
CA GLY A 120 -0.90 5.39 4.24
C GLY A 120 -1.72 4.62 3.22
N ALA A 121 -1.02 3.97 2.30
CA ALA A 121 -1.57 3.08 1.29
C ALA A 121 -0.99 1.67 1.48
N ASP A 122 -1.85 0.66 1.52
CA ASP A 122 -1.49 -0.76 1.51
C ASP A 122 -1.25 -1.18 0.05
N ILE A 123 -0.01 -1.56 -0.24
CA ILE A 123 0.41 -2.09 -1.55
C ILE A 123 0.73 -3.59 -1.49
N GLY A 124 0.48 -4.24 -0.35
CA GLY A 124 0.83 -5.64 -0.09
C GLY A 124 -0.22 -6.65 -0.59
N VAL A 125 0.22 -7.83 -0.98
CA VAL A 125 -0.62 -8.93 -1.52
C VAL A 125 -1.71 -9.38 -0.53
N ARG A 126 -1.49 -9.20 0.77
CA ARG A 126 -2.46 -9.51 1.83
C ARG A 126 -3.75 -8.66 1.75
N GLY A 127 -3.66 -7.38 1.37
CA GLY A 127 -4.83 -6.52 1.16
C GLY A 127 -5.73 -7.02 0.01
N LEU A 128 -5.12 -7.60 -1.02
CA LEU A 128 -5.81 -8.25 -2.14
C LEU A 128 -6.55 -9.52 -1.69
N LEU A 129 -5.91 -10.37 -0.84
CA LEU A 129 -6.51 -11.61 -0.32
C LEU A 129 -7.73 -11.35 0.58
N ARG A 130 -7.69 -10.31 1.42
CA ARG A 130 -8.83 -9.87 2.26
C ARG A 130 -10.03 -9.45 1.40
N ARG A 131 -9.81 -8.72 0.30
CA ARG A 131 -10.89 -8.28 -0.61
C ARG A 131 -11.51 -9.41 -1.42
N LEU A 132 -10.75 -10.44 -1.73
CA LEU A 132 -11.23 -11.61 -2.50
C LEU A 132 -12.01 -12.62 -1.63
N GLY A 133 -12.16 -12.39 -0.32
CA GLY A 133 -12.96 -13.25 0.57
C GLY A 133 -12.33 -14.62 0.86
N VAL A 134 -11.02 -14.75 0.57
CA VAL A 134 -10.25 -16.01 0.67
C VAL A 134 -10.03 -16.45 2.12
N GLU A 135 -10.25 -15.57 3.11
CA GLU A 135 -10.19 -15.93 4.55
C GLU A 135 -11.16 -17.05 4.95
N SER A 136 -12.19 -17.32 4.13
CA SER A 136 -13.18 -18.37 4.36
C SER A 136 -12.78 -19.77 3.83
N LEU A 137 -11.71 -19.86 3.03
CA LEU A 137 -11.22 -21.12 2.46
C LEU A 137 -10.36 -21.90 3.47
N GLY A 138 -11.03 -22.76 4.24
CA GLY A 138 -10.48 -23.94 4.93
C GLY A 138 -9.22 -23.74 5.78
N LYS A 139 -9.35 -23.97 7.11
CA LYS A 139 -8.28 -23.95 8.14
C LYS A 139 -6.99 -24.76 7.82
N GLY A 140 -6.98 -25.60 6.77
CA GLY A 140 -5.83 -26.36 6.28
C GLY A 140 -4.91 -25.60 5.32
N LEU A 141 -5.44 -24.80 4.39
CA LEU A 141 -4.65 -23.94 3.50
C LEU A 141 -4.06 -22.75 4.28
N VAL A 142 -4.83 -22.24 5.24
CA VAL A 142 -4.43 -21.14 6.13
C VAL A 142 -3.22 -21.51 7.01
N ARG A 143 -2.95 -22.79 7.31
CA ARG A 143 -1.73 -23.17 8.07
C ARG A 143 -0.46 -23.17 7.23
N LEU A 144 -0.57 -23.38 5.91
CA LEU A 144 0.55 -23.31 4.99
C LEU A 144 0.95 -21.84 4.72
N PHE A 145 -0.04 -20.93 4.74
CA PHE A 145 0.11 -19.47 4.57
C PHE A 145 0.17 -18.70 5.91
N ARG A 146 0.40 -19.38 7.04
CA ARG A 146 0.52 -18.78 8.38
C ARG A 146 1.99 -18.55 8.73
N ARG A 147 2.65 -17.69 7.97
CA ARG A 147 3.74 -16.86 8.48
C ARG A 147 3.34 -15.42 8.22
N ASP A 148 3.68 -14.55 9.16
CA ASP A 148 3.12 -13.21 9.31
C ASP A 148 3.43 -12.31 8.10
N LEU A 149 2.62 -12.41 7.04
CA LEU A 149 2.75 -11.58 5.84
C LEU A 149 2.73 -10.08 6.23
N PRO A 150 3.83 -9.33 6.02
CA PRO A 150 3.96 -7.96 6.49
C PRO A 150 3.02 -7.02 5.73
N MET A 151 2.41 -6.08 6.46
CA MET A 151 1.64 -5.00 5.85
C MET A 151 2.62 -3.95 5.33
N VAL A 152 2.87 -3.93 4.02
CA VAL A 152 3.65 -2.86 3.40
C VAL A 152 2.79 -1.60 3.31
N LEU A 153 2.87 -0.78 4.35
CA LEU A 153 2.23 0.52 4.46
C LEU A 153 3.17 1.60 3.92
N VAL A 154 2.85 2.17 2.76
CA VAL A 154 3.53 3.37 2.28
C VAL A 154 2.87 4.57 2.93
N SER A 155 3.62 5.34 3.72
CA SER A 155 3.13 6.56 4.35
C SER A 155 2.74 7.60 3.29
N TRP A 156 1.64 8.31 3.52
CA TRP A 156 1.07 9.21 2.50
C TRP A 156 1.93 10.46 2.24
N ASP A 157 2.79 10.87 3.16
CA ASP A 157 3.76 11.96 2.96
C ASP A 157 4.75 11.71 1.78
N VAL A 158 4.71 10.52 1.21
CA VAL A 158 5.52 10.05 0.08
C VAL A 158 4.79 10.20 -1.26
N VAL A 159 3.49 10.47 -1.26
CA VAL A 159 2.61 10.43 -2.43
C VAL A 159 2.37 11.84 -2.97
N GLN A 160 3.10 12.21 -4.03
CA GLN A 160 2.84 13.48 -4.74
C GLN A 160 1.84 13.26 -5.89
N PRO A 161 0.78 14.09 -5.99
CA PRO A 161 -0.08 14.10 -7.16
C PRO A 161 0.68 14.67 -8.37
N LEU A 162 0.89 13.85 -9.41
CA LEU A 162 1.32 14.37 -10.70
C LEU A 162 0.12 15.06 -11.38
N GLN A 163 0.16 16.39 -11.49
CA GLN A 163 -0.57 17.07 -12.56
C GLN A 163 0.22 16.85 -13.86
N GLY A 164 -0.16 15.84 -14.63
CA GLY A 164 0.30 15.68 -16.02
C GLY A 164 -0.75 16.25 -16.98
N GLU A 165 -0.30 16.87 -18.07
CA GLU A 165 -1.09 17.55 -19.12
C GLU A 165 -2.01 16.61 -19.94
N GLY A 166 -2.80 15.75 -19.30
CA GLY A 166 -3.53 14.65 -19.93
C GLY A 166 -5.05 14.59 -19.67
N GLY A 167 -5.66 15.66 -19.15
CA GLY A 167 -7.11 15.72 -18.93
C GLY A 167 -7.60 14.98 -17.66
N PRO A 168 -8.92 15.01 -17.39
CA PRO A 168 -9.53 14.90 -16.06
C PRO A 168 -9.54 13.52 -15.38
N ASP A 169 -8.87 12.50 -15.93
CA ASP A 169 -9.04 11.09 -15.52
C ASP A 169 -7.76 10.37 -15.03
N ALA A 170 -6.65 11.07 -14.80
CA ALA A 170 -5.39 10.39 -14.44
C ALA A 170 -4.63 11.07 -13.30
N VAL A 171 -5.05 10.84 -12.05
CA VAL A 171 -4.18 11.04 -10.89
C VAL A 171 -3.16 9.88 -10.88
N ARG A 172 -1.92 10.15 -11.31
CA ARG A 172 -0.80 9.22 -11.15
C ARG A 172 -0.03 9.58 -9.89
N LEU A 173 0.11 8.62 -8.99
CA LEU A 173 0.86 8.76 -7.74
C LEU A 173 2.32 8.39 -7.99
N ARG A 174 3.26 9.27 -7.62
CA ARG A 174 4.71 9.00 -7.62
C ARG A 174 5.16 8.56 -6.25
N ILE A 175 5.88 7.44 -6.16
CA ILE A 175 6.73 7.11 -5.00
C ILE A 175 8.18 7.41 -5.40
N SER A 176 8.97 8.07 -4.54
CA SER A 176 10.39 8.31 -4.84
C SER A 176 11.29 7.13 -4.45
N GLY A 177 11.99 6.51 -5.40
CA GLY A 177 12.96 5.41 -5.20
C GLY A 177 14.06 5.67 -4.15
N LYS A 178 14.32 6.95 -3.81
CA LYS A 178 15.22 7.38 -2.72
C LYS A 178 14.83 6.93 -1.29
N ARG A 179 13.72 6.17 -1.11
CA ARG A 179 13.28 5.71 0.22
C ARG A 179 13.12 4.19 0.36
N ILE A 180 13.35 3.40 -0.69
CA ILE A 180 13.48 1.94 -0.56
C ILE A 180 14.71 1.61 0.30
N SER A 181 15.81 2.35 0.11
CA SER A 181 17.01 2.30 0.96
C SER A 181 16.81 2.80 2.40
N LYS A 182 15.60 3.20 2.79
CA LYS A 182 15.26 3.57 4.17
C LYS A 182 14.44 2.50 4.89
N LEU A 183 14.04 1.44 4.18
CA LEU A 183 13.43 0.27 4.80
C LEU A 183 14.54 -0.52 5.51
N HIS A 184 14.17 -1.20 6.59
CA HIS A 184 15.12 -2.09 7.25
C HIS A 184 15.45 -3.26 6.30
N PRO A 185 16.70 -3.73 6.23
CA PRO A 185 17.09 -4.85 5.37
C PRO A 185 16.17 -6.08 5.50
N ALA A 186 15.82 -6.47 6.73
CA ALA A 186 14.83 -7.52 6.99
C ALA A 186 13.45 -7.29 6.33
N ASP A 187 12.93 -6.06 6.35
CA ASP A 187 11.65 -5.73 5.70
C ASP A 187 11.77 -5.80 4.16
N LEU A 188 12.96 -5.50 3.62
CA LEU A 188 13.23 -5.63 2.19
C LEU A 188 13.36 -7.11 1.78
N ALA A 189 13.98 -7.92 2.63
CA ALA A 189 14.13 -9.36 2.42
C ALA A 189 12.76 -10.03 2.30
N ASP A 190 11.86 -9.80 3.26
CA ASP A 190 10.47 -10.28 3.23
C ASP A 190 9.75 -9.94 1.90
N ILE A 191 9.98 -8.74 1.37
CA ILE A 191 9.40 -8.32 0.09
C ILE A 191 10.03 -9.08 -1.06
N VAL A 192 11.36 -9.26 -1.06
CA VAL A 192 12.11 -9.91 -2.13
C VAL A 192 11.75 -11.39 -2.26
N GLU A 193 11.55 -12.11 -1.16
CA GLU A 193 11.16 -13.53 -1.17
C GLU A 193 9.87 -13.77 -1.94
N GLU A 194 8.92 -12.84 -1.85
CA GLU A 194 7.62 -12.91 -2.53
C GLU A 194 7.65 -12.49 -4.02
N LEU A 195 8.81 -12.07 -4.53
CA LEU A 195 8.95 -11.57 -5.90
C LEU A 195 9.48 -12.61 -6.87
N SER A 196 9.10 -12.45 -8.14
CA SER A 196 9.69 -13.25 -9.22
C SER A 196 11.17 -12.89 -9.44
N ALA A 197 11.97 -13.81 -9.97
CA ALA A 197 13.40 -13.59 -10.26
C ALA A 197 13.69 -12.36 -11.14
N LYS A 198 12.73 -11.91 -11.96
CA LYS A 198 12.85 -10.68 -12.76
C LYS A 198 12.68 -9.43 -11.90
N GLU A 199 11.76 -9.46 -10.94
CA GLU A 199 11.48 -8.36 -10.03
C GLU A 199 12.58 -8.23 -8.97
N ARG A 200 13.09 -9.34 -8.43
CA ARG A 200 14.23 -9.35 -7.49
C ARG A 200 15.44 -8.64 -8.08
N ARG A 201 15.84 -9.00 -9.31
CA ARG A 201 16.91 -8.30 -10.05
C ARG A 201 16.70 -6.79 -10.14
N ALA A 202 15.47 -6.39 -10.49
CA ALA A 202 15.16 -4.97 -10.66
C ALA A 202 15.26 -4.19 -9.34
N ILE A 203 15.01 -4.84 -8.20
CA ILE A 203 15.20 -4.25 -6.87
C ILE A 203 16.68 -4.15 -6.52
N PHE A 204 17.44 -5.25 -6.61
CA PHE A 204 18.86 -5.27 -6.24
C PHE A 204 19.72 -4.33 -7.10
N ALA A 205 19.34 -4.09 -8.36
CA ALA A 205 20.00 -3.10 -9.23
C ALA A 205 19.81 -1.63 -8.78
N GLN A 206 18.96 -1.36 -7.79
CA GLN A 206 18.65 -0.02 -7.29
C GLN A 206 19.06 0.21 -5.83
N LEU A 207 19.40 -0.87 -5.11
CA LEU A 207 19.95 -0.79 -3.77
C LEU A 207 21.42 -0.38 -3.83
N SER A 208 21.89 0.39 -2.85
CA SER A 208 23.34 0.53 -2.63
C SER A 208 23.92 -0.80 -2.15
N ASP A 209 25.22 -0.96 -2.32
CA ASP A 209 25.93 -2.22 -2.12
C ASP A 209 25.77 -2.70 -0.68
N GLU A 210 25.96 -1.80 0.28
CA GLU A 210 25.69 -2.01 1.71
C GLU A 210 24.25 -2.51 1.99
N VAL A 211 23.22 -1.83 1.47
CA VAL A 211 21.82 -2.20 1.74
C VAL A 211 21.44 -3.49 1.03
N ALA A 212 22.01 -3.74 -0.16
CA ALA A 212 21.83 -4.98 -0.89
C ALA A 212 22.45 -6.16 -0.16
N ALA A 213 23.64 -5.99 0.40
CA ALA A 213 24.34 -6.98 1.22
C ALA A 213 23.51 -7.32 2.47
N ASP A 214 23.16 -6.31 3.27
CA ASP A 214 22.33 -6.50 4.46
C ASP A 214 20.98 -7.17 4.12
N THR A 215 20.36 -6.81 2.98
CA THR A 215 19.09 -7.41 2.57
C THR A 215 19.28 -8.86 2.13
N LEU A 216 20.40 -9.17 1.48
CA LEU A 216 20.74 -10.52 1.03
C LEU A 216 21.00 -11.45 2.22
N GLU A 217 21.71 -10.97 3.24
CA GLU A 217 21.97 -11.70 4.50
C GLU A 217 20.67 -12.13 5.21
N GLU A 218 19.62 -11.32 5.14
CA GLU A 218 18.34 -11.59 5.79
C GLU A 218 17.41 -12.53 5.00
N LEU A 219 17.74 -12.89 3.75
CA LEU A 219 16.94 -13.80 2.91
C LEU A 219 17.14 -15.27 3.28
N GLU A 220 16.12 -16.10 3.03
CA GLU A 220 16.30 -17.56 3.06
C GLU A 220 17.36 -18.03 2.02
N PRO A 221 18.18 -19.06 2.31
CA PRO A 221 19.32 -19.47 1.46
C PRO A 221 18.96 -19.76 0.00
N GLU A 222 17.79 -20.36 -0.24
CA GLU A 222 17.31 -20.65 -1.61
C GLU A 222 17.02 -19.37 -2.40
N ASP A 223 16.57 -18.32 -1.71
CA ASP A 223 16.26 -17.03 -2.30
C ASP A 223 17.52 -16.19 -2.52
N GLN A 224 18.49 -16.25 -1.61
CA GLN A 224 19.83 -15.68 -1.82
C GLN A 224 20.48 -16.24 -3.10
N ARG A 225 20.47 -17.57 -3.22
CA ARG A 225 20.98 -18.29 -4.40
C ARG A 225 20.28 -17.82 -5.67
N SER A 226 18.94 -17.80 -5.66
CA SER A 226 18.12 -17.36 -6.78
C SER A 226 18.45 -15.93 -7.21
N VAL A 227 18.68 -15.02 -6.26
CA VAL A 227 19.07 -13.64 -6.54
C VAL A 227 20.45 -13.59 -7.22
N ILE A 228 21.47 -14.22 -6.64
CA ILE A 228 22.85 -14.18 -7.14
C ILE A 228 23.01 -14.90 -8.48
N GLU A 229 22.35 -16.03 -8.69
CA GLU A 229 22.40 -16.78 -9.96
C GLU A 229 21.76 -16.00 -11.13
N ASN A 230 20.80 -15.14 -10.83
CA ASN A 230 20.13 -14.32 -11.84
C ASN A 230 20.77 -12.94 -12.03
N MET A 231 21.73 -12.57 -11.19
CA MET A 231 22.43 -11.28 -11.23
C MET A 231 23.63 -11.31 -12.19
N ASP A 232 24.09 -10.17 -12.65
CA ASP A 232 25.39 -10.08 -13.32
C ASP A 232 26.54 -10.31 -12.32
N ALA A 233 27.67 -10.86 -12.79
CA ALA A 233 28.78 -11.24 -11.93
C ALA A 233 29.45 -10.03 -11.25
N GLU A 234 29.57 -8.92 -11.97
CA GLU A 234 30.17 -7.68 -11.44
C GLU A 234 29.34 -7.14 -10.27
N ARG A 235 28.02 -6.99 -10.45
CA ARG A 235 27.14 -6.56 -9.36
C ARG A 235 27.11 -7.53 -8.17
N ALA A 236 27.12 -8.84 -8.45
CA ALA A 236 27.16 -9.85 -7.38
C ALA A 236 28.44 -9.72 -6.56
N SER A 237 29.60 -9.49 -7.21
CA SER A 237 30.88 -9.28 -6.52
C SER A 237 30.84 -8.04 -5.63
N GLU A 238 30.34 -6.91 -6.13
CA GLU A 238 30.21 -5.66 -5.34
C GLU A 238 29.38 -5.87 -4.07
N ILE A 239 28.29 -6.62 -4.17
CA ILE A 239 27.41 -6.90 -3.02
C ILE A 239 28.09 -7.88 -2.05
N LEU A 240 28.72 -8.94 -2.55
CA LEU A 240 29.42 -9.93 -1.71
C LEU A 240 30.61 -9.31 -0.96
N GLU A 241 31.25 -8.27 -1.51
CA GLU A 241 32.34 -7.54 -0.86
C GLU A 241 31.89 -6.76 0.38
N GLU A 242 30.63 -6.31 0.40
CA GLU A 242 30.03 -5.59 1.54
C GLU A 242 29.40 -6.53 2.58
N MET A 243 29.24 -7.83 2.26
CA MET A 243 28.69 -8.83 3.17
C MET A 243 29.67 -9.26 4.26
N GLY A 244 29.13 -9.79 5.37
CA GLY A 244 29.88 -10.53 6.36
C GLY A 244 30.69 -11.67 5.70
N PRO A 245 31.99 -11.85 6.04
CA PRO A 245 32.85 -12.83 5.36
C PRO A 245 32.41 -14.28 5.59
N ASP A 246 31.70 -14.55 6.68
CA ASP A 246 31.04 -15.80 6.99
C ASP A 246 29.79 -16.02 6.12
N GLU A 247 28.87 -15.05 6.09
CA GLU A 247 27.65 -15.12 5.26
C GLU A 247 27.98 -15.25 3.77
N ALA A 248 28.96 -14.48 3.28
CA ALA A 248 29.42 -14.57 1.89
C ALA A 248 30.02 -15.96 1.57
N ALA A 249 30.76 -16.55 2.51
CA ALA A 249 31.34 -17.88 2.32
C ALA A 249 30.28 -18.99 2.28
N ASP A 250 29.27 -18.89 3.15
CA ASP A 250 28.15 -19.83 3.19
C ASP A 250 27.32 -19.75 1.90
N LEU A 251 27.00 -18.53 1.43
CA LEU A 251 26.31 -18.32 0.16
C LEU A 251 27.10 -18.86 -1.04
N LEU A 252 28.42 -18.62 -1.09
CA LEU A 252 29.28 -19.16 -2.15
C LEU A 252 29.31 -20.69 -2.17
N ALA A 253 29.28 -21.33 -1.00
CA ALA A 253 29.23 -22.79 -0.89
C ALA A 253 27.91 -23.36 -1.43
N ASP A 254 26.83 -22.59 -1.31
CA ASP A 254 25.51 -23.00 -1.77
C ASP A 254 25.24 -22.69 -3.25
N LEU A 255 26.08 -21.91 -3.95
CA LEU A 255 25.93 -21.64 -5.39
C LEU A 255 26.35 -22.84 -6.27
N SER A 256 25.99 -22.81 -7.56
CA SER A 256 26.53 -23.78 -8.53
C SER A 256 28.04 -23.58 -8.72
N GLU A 257 28.81 -24.66 -8.92
CA GLU A 257 30.28 -24.59 -9.07
C GLU A 257 30.76 -23.61 -10.15
N GLU A 258 30.01 -23.50 -11.25
CA GLU A 258 30.34 -22.59 -12.34
C GLU A 258 30.12 -21.13 -11.93
N ARG A 259 29.06 -20.86 -11.16
CA ARG A 259 28.73 -19.52 -10.67
C ARG A 259 29.67 -19.09 -9.55
N ALA A 260 30.01 -19.97 -8.61
CA ALA A 260 30.92 -19.67 -7.51
C ALA A 260 32.36 -19.37 -7.94
N ARG A 261 32.76 -19.77 -9.17
CA ARG A 261 34.10 -19.52 -9.72
C ARG A 261 34.21 -18.23 -10.55
N GLN A 262 33.08 -17.67 -10.99
CA GLN A 262 33.02 -16.43 -11.77
C GLN A 262 33.11 -15.23 -10.83
#